data_AF-K1TE90-F1
#
_entry.id   AF-K1TE90-F1
#
_cell.length_a   1.000
_cell.length_b   1.000
_cell.length_c   1.000
_cell.angle_alpha   90.00
_cell.angle_beta   90.00
_cell.angle_gamma   90.00
#
_symmetry.space_group_name_H-M   'P 1'
#
loop_
_entity.id
_entity.type
_entity.pdbx_description
1 polymer ?
#
loop_
_entity_poly.entity_id
_entity_poly.type
_entity_poly.pdbx_seq_one_letter_code
_entity_poly.pdbx_strand_id
1 'polypeptide(L)'
;DSVQNRPVYDLGFISFTYKEVKEKEINLGLDLKGGMNVMLEVQVEDVLKALAGDSAHDPMFEEAIARANKALKEGTNNYIGEFAKAYREVSGGAPLAALFVSPDRKDITPNSSDSEVEKILQEETDAAIDASFNILRSRIDHFGVTQPNIQRLPNSHRILVELPGVK
;
A
#
# COMPACT_ATOMS: atom_id res chain seq x y z
N ASP A 1 24.26 -24.65 32.21
CA ASP A 1 24.01 -25.78 31.32
C ASP A 1 22.57 -25.71 30.82
N SER A 2 22.38 -25.60 29.51
CA SER A 2 21.17 -25.00 28.89
C SER A 2 19.94 -25.91 29.02
N VAL A 3 18.86 -25.38 29.60
CA VAL A 3 17.55 -26.06 29.78
C VAL A 3 16.92 -26.45 28.41
N GLN A 4 17.42 -25.89 27.32
CA GLN A 4 16.93 -26.07 25.95
C GLN A 4 17.06 -27.51 25.42
N ASN A 5 18.12 -28.22 25.81
CA ASN A 5 18.39 -29.59 25.33
C ASN A 5 17.81 -30.67 26.25
N ARG A 6 17.03 -30.28 27.27
CA ARG A 6 16.42 -31.25 28.17
C ARG A 6 15.18 -31.87 27.50
N PRO A 7 15.06 -33.20 27.47
CA PRO A 7 13.83 -33.86 27.07
C PRO A 7 12.73 -33.48 28.07
N VAL A 8 11.59 -33.00 27.57
CA VAL A 8 10.45 -32.55 28.39
C VAL A 8 9.15 -33.22 27.99
N TYR A 9 9.11 -33.88 26.83
CA TYR A 9 7.93 -34.61 26.39
C TYR A 9 8.35 -35.93 25.75
N ASP A 10 7.87 -37.05 26.29
CA ASP A 10 8.26 -38.40 25.85
C ASP A 10 7.00 -39.20 25.49
N LEU A 11 6.91 -39.61 24.22
CA LEU A 11 5.81 -40.43 23.69
C LEU A 11 6.17 -41.93 23.66
N GLY A 12 7.17 -42.37 24.43
CA GLY A 12 7.55 -43.76 24.62
C GLY A 12 8.41 -44.36 23.51
N PHE A 13 8.40 -43.77 22.30
CA PHE A 13 9.28 -44.15 21.18
C PHE A 13 10.07 -42.96 20.61
N ILE A 14 9.71 -41.73 21.01
CA ILE A 14 10.30 -40.48 20.53
C ILE A 14 10.26 -39.48 21.69
N SER A 15 11.42 -38.94 22.06
CA SER A 15 11.55 -37.89 23.06
C SER A 15 11.74 -36.54 22.38
N PHE A 16 10.93 -35.55 22.73
CA PHE A 16 11.08 -34.17 22.29
C PHE A 16 11.76 -33.34 23.38
N THR A 17 12.79 -32.60 22.97
CA THR A 17 13.44 -31.57 23.77
C THR A 17 12.56 -30.35 23.90
N TYR A 18 12.83 -29.51 24.91
CA TYR A 18 12.07 -28.27 25.13
C TYR A 18 12.10 -27.35 23.92
N LYS A 19 13.23 -27.34 23.20
CA LYS A 19 13.37 -26.65 21.93
C LYS A 19 12.40 -27.20 20.87
N GLU A 20 12.35 -28.51 20.68
CA GLU A 20 11.50 -29.15 19.67
C GLU A 20 10.00 -29.02 19.97
N VAL A 21 9.61 -29.07 21.26
CA VAL A 21 8.21 -28.84 21.66
C VAL A 21 7.81 -27.39 21.40
N LYS A 22 8.69 -26.43 21.71
CA LYS A 22 8.45 -25.01 21.47
C LYS A 22 8.39 -24.65 19.98
N GLU A 23 9.18 -25.32 19.14
CA GLU A 23 9.13 -25.17 17.68
C GLU A 23 7.88 -25.82 17.05
N LYS A 24 7.28 -26.79 17.73
CA LYS A 24 6.07 -27.52 17.29
C LYS A 24 4.77 -27.04 17.95
N GLU A 25 4.82 -26.01 18.78
CA GLU A 25 3.63 -25.42 19.39
C GLU A 25 2.73 -24.83 18.28
N ILE A 26 1.43 -25.16 18.29
CA ILE A 26 0.49 -24.58 17.33
C ILE A 26 0.42 -23.07 17.56
N ASN A 27 0.72 -22.29 16.52
CA ASN A 27 0.61 -20.85 16.57
C ASN A 27 -0.87 -20.44 16.57
N LEU A 28 -1.37 -20.24 17.78
CA LEU A 28 -2.66 -19.60 18.07
C LEU A 28 -2.75 -18.26 17.30
N GLY A 29 -3.77 -18.11 16.47
CA GLY A 29 -3.99 -16.89 15.67
C GLY A 29 -4.34 -15.65 16.53
N LEU A 30 -4.71 -14.55 15.87
CA LEU A 30 -5.05 -13.27 16.50
C LEU A 30 -6.05 -13.41 17.66
N ASP A 31 -7.08 -14.22 17.46
CA ASP A 31 -8.16 -14.46 18.42
C ASP A 31 -7.70 -15.14 19.72
N LEU A 32 -6.67 -15.98 19.63
CA LEU A 32 -6.23 -16.84 20.74
C LEU A 32 -4.94 -16.36 21.41
N LYS A 33 -4.07 -15.61 20.72
CA LYS A 33 -2.83 -15.02 21.29
C LYS A 33 -2.90 -13.50 21.51
N GLY A 34 -3.93 -12.82 20.99
CA GLY A 34 -3.98 -11.36 20.90
C GLY A 34 -3.02 -10.82 19.83
N GLY A 35 -3.27 -9.60 19.31
CA GLY A 35 -2.41 -8.97 18.30
C GLY A 35 -3.05 -7.72 17.68
N MET A 36 -2.48 -7.25 16.56
CA MET A 36 -2.87 -6.00 15.91
C MET A 36 -3.45 -6.24 14.50
N ASN A 37 -4.57 -5.59 14.18
CA ASN A 37 -5.13 -5.49 12.83
C ASN A 37 -5.12 -4.01 12.41
N VAL A 38 -4.51 -3.73 11.26
CA VAL A 38 -4.43 -2.39 10.68
C VAL A 38 -4.82 -2.44 9.21
N MET A 39 -5.65 -1.48 8.80
CA MET A 39 -5.90 -1.18 7.40
C MET A 39 -5.19 0.11 7.04
N LEU A 40 -4.24 0.02 6.11
CA LEU A 40 -3.48 1.16 5.60
C LEU A 40 -4.05 1.55 4.24
N GLU A 41 -4.13 2.83 3.95
CA GLU A 41 -4.59 3.36 2.67
C GLU A 41 -3.51 4.27 2.08
N VAL A 42 -3.13 4.00 0.83
CA VAL A 42 -2.23 4.87 0.06
C VAL A 42 -3.05 6.02 -0.51
N GLN A 43 -2.66 7.24 -0.15
CA GLN A 43 -3.32 8.43 -0.64
C GLN A 43 -2.87 8.71 -2.08
N VAL A 44 -3.75 8.47 -3.04
CA VAL A 44 -3.48 8.73 -4.47
C VAL A 44 -3.24 10.21 -4.72
N GLU A 45 -3.91 11.09 -3.96
CA GLU A 45 -3.66 12.53 -3.98
C GLU A 45 -2.18 12.86 -3.78
N ASP A 46 -1.52 12.24 -2.80
CA ASP A 46 -0.10 12.51 -2.51
C ASP A 46 0.80 12.03 -3.64
N VAL A 47 0.45 10.90 -4.28
CA VAL A 47 1.17 10.40 -5.46
C VAL A 47 1.02 11.39 -6.62
N LEU A 48 -0.20 11.86 -6.90
CA LEU A 48 -0.42 12.85 -7.96
C LEU A 48 0.32 14.16 -7.69
N LYS A 49 0.32 14.67 -6.46
CA LYS A 49 1.07 15.86 -6.07
C LYS A 49 2.57 15.67 -6.27
N ALA A 50 3.11 14.53 -5.86
CA ALA A 50 4.52 14.20 -6.04
C ALA A 50 4.91 14.13 -7.53
N LEU A 51 4.06 13.55 -8.38
CA LEU A 51 4.28 13.44 -9.83
C LEU A 51 4.12 14.77 -10.56
N ALA A 52 3.22 15.65 -10.09
CA ALA A 52 2.97 16.97 -10.67
C ALA A 52 4.07 17.99 -10.34
N GLY A 53 4.82 17.78 -9.26
CA GLY A 53 5.90 18.68 -8.85
C GLY A 53 5.38 20.11 -8.62
N ASP A 54 5.97 21.09 -9.31
CA ASP A 54 5.56 22.50 -9.18
C ASP A 54 4.10 22.73 -9.60
N SER A 55 3.58 21.97 -10.57
CA SER A 55 2.19 22.07 -11.04
C SER A 55 1.17 21.69 -9.95
N ALA A 56 1.58 21.04 -8.87
CA ALA A 56 0.71 20.71 -7.75
C ALA A 56 0.13 21.95 -7.03
N HIS A 57 0.75 23.12 -7.23
CA HIS A 57 0.30 24.41 -6.69
C HIS A 57 -0.58 25.20 -7.66
N ASP A 58 -0.89 24.66 -8.84
CA ASP A 58 -1.82 25.27 -9.78
C ASP A 58 -3.24 25.25 -9.15
N PRO A 59 -3.95 26.40 -9.07
CA PRO A 59 -5.32 26.43 -8.53
C PRO A 59 -6.28 25.47 -9.25
N MET A 60 -6.09 25.23 -10.55
CA MET A 60 -6.88 24.28 -11.32
C MET A 60 -6.57 22.83 -10.93
N PHE A 61 -5.32 22.53 -10.58
CA PHE A 61 -4.92 21.23 -10.05
C PHE A 61 -5.54 20.99 -8.67
N GLU A 62 -5.43 21.96 -7.77
CA GLU A 62 -5.99 21.87 -6.41
C GLU A 62 -7.52 21.68 -6.43
N GLU A 63 -8.22 22.42 -7.28
CA GLU A 63 -9.66 22.27 -7.49
C GLU A 63 -10.01 20.88 -8.07
N ALA A 64 -9.21 20.38 -9.02
CA ALA A 64 -9.41 19.03 -9.56
C ALA A 64 -9.23 17.93 -8.50
N ILE A 65 -8.22 18.06 -7.63
CA ILE A 65 -8.02 17.19 -6.47
C ILE A 65 -9.22 17.27 -5.51
N ALA A 66 -9.70 18.47 -5.20
CA ALA A 66 -10.86 18.64 -4.33
C ALA A 66 -12.12 17.93 -4.87
N ARG A 67 -12.35 18.01 -6.19
CA ARG A 67 -13.45 17.31 -6.87
C ARG A 67 -13.26 15.79 -6.88
N ALA A 68 -12.05 15.30 -7.17
CA ALA A 68 -11.75 13.87 -7.12
C ALA A 68 -11.94 13.30 -5.70
N ASN A 69 -11.51 14.04 -4.67
CA ASN A 69 -11.73 13.68 -3.26
C ASN A 69 -13.20 13.62 -2.88
N LYS A 70 -14.03 14.51 -3.45
CA LYS A 70 -15.48 14.44 -3.27
C LYS A 70 -16.06 13.18 -3.92
N ALA A 71 -15.66 12.88 -5.16
CA ALA A 71 -16.10 11.67 -5.87
C ALA A 71 -15.66 10.38 -5.15
N LEU A 72 -14.48 10.37 -4.52
CA LEU A 72 -14.00 9.27 -3.68
C LEU A 72 -14.90 9.04 -2.47
N LYS A 73 -15.31 10.13 -1.79
CA LYS A 73 -16.27 10.05 -0.67
C LYS A 73 -17.65 9.57 -1.10
N GLU A 74 -18.04 9.82 -2.34
CA GLU A 74 -19.28 9.34 -2.96
C GLU A 74 -19.19 7.88 -3.44
N GLY A 75 -18.00 7.26 -3.36
CA GLY A 75 -17.79 5.83 -3.62
C GLY A 75 -17.24 5.49 -5.00
N THR A 76 -16.62 6.44 -5.71
CA THR A 76 -15.91 6.11 -6.95
C THR A 76 -14.71 5.19 -6.69
N ASN A 77 -14.44 4.27 -7.62
CA ASN A 77 -13.24 3.43 -7.61
C ASN A 77 -12.18 3.91 -8.61
N ASN A 78 -12.48 4.92 -9.44
CA ASN A 78 -11.56 5.45 -10.46
C ASN A 78 -11.11 6.88 -10.10
N TYR A 79 -10.28 6.99 -9.07
CA TYR A 79 -9.83 8.30 -8.57
C TYR A 79 -9.09 9.12 -9.65
N ILE A 80 -8.21 8.48 -10.41
CA ILE A 80 -7.40 9.15 -11.46
C ILE A 80 -8.29 9.65 -12.60
N GLY A 81 -9.28 8.86 -13.02
CA GLY A 81 -10.24 9.29 -14.03
C GLY A 81 -11.11 10.46 -13.57
N GLU A 82 -11.57 10.45 -12.31
CA GLU A 82 -12.31 11.59 -11.75
C GLU A 82 -11.45 12.85 -11.65
N PHE A 83 -10.18 12.70 -11.29
CA PHE A 83 -9.21 13.80 -11.31
C PHE A 83 -9.00 14.35 -12.74
N ALA A 84 -8.72 13.48 -13.71
CA ALA A 84 -8.50 13.88 -15.10
C ALA A 84 -9.71 14.61 -15.69
N LYS A 85 -10.91 14.07 -15.46
CA LYS A 85 -12.19 14.69 -15.83
C LYS A 85 -12.36 16.06 -15.16
N ALA A 86 -12.15 16.15 -13.85
CA ALA A 86 -12.29 17.40 -13.11
C ALA A 86 -11.31 18.47 -13.60
N TYR A 87 -10.05 18.09 -13.83
CA TYR A 87 -9.05 19.01 -14.37
C TYR A 87 -9.43 19.53 -15.75
N ARG A 88 -9.90 18.66 -16.65
CA ARG A 88 -10.36 19.05 -17.98
C ARG A 88 -11.52 20.04 -17.94
N GLU A 89 -12.46 19.85 -17.00
CA GLU A 89 -13.59 20.77 -16.81
C GLU A 89 -13.15 22.13 -16.27
N VAL A 90 -12.28 22.14 -15.26
CA VAL A 90 -11.82 23.37 -14.58
C VAL A 90 -10.87 24.19 -15.45
N SER A 91 -10.02 23.53 -16.23
CA SER A 91 -9.04 24.18 -17.11
C SER A 91 -9.60 24.64 -18.46
N GLY A 92 -10.89 24.37 -18.74
CA GLY A 92 -11.48 24.68 -20.04
C GLY A 92 -10.96 23.80 -21.18
N GLY A 93 -10.52 22.58 -20.87
CA GLY A 93 -10.04 21.60 -21.86
C GLY A 93 -8.53 21.58 -22.06
N ALA A 94 -7.74 22.09 -21.12
CA ALA A 94 -6.29 21.97 -21.20
C ALA A 94 -5.87 20.48 -21.11
N PRO A 95 -4.79 20.08 -21.81
CA PRO A 95 -4.33 18.70 -21.81
C PRO A 95 -3.77 18.32 -20.44
N LEU A 96 -4.07 17.10 -19.98
CA LEU A 96 -3.61 16.59 -18.69
C LEU A 96 -2.07 16.52 -18.62
N ALA A 97 -1.42 16.27 -19.75
CA ALA A 97 0.04 16.25 -19.87
C ALA A 97 0.70 17.55 -19.37
N ALA A 98 0.02 18.70 -19.48
CA ALA A 98 0.57 19.98 -19.03
C ALA A 98 0.93 20.01 -17.54
N LEU A 99 0.28 19.18 -16.72
CA LEU A 99 0.56 19.09 -15.28
C LEU A 99 1.75 18.20 -14.94
N PHE A 100 2.03 17.20 -15.77
CA PHE A 100 2.92 16.08 -15.42
C PHE A 100 4.16 15.96 -16.29
N VAL A 101 4.34 16.85 -17.28
CA VAL A 101 5.62 16.96 -18.01
C VAL A 101 6.69 17.51 -17.07
N SER A 102 7.81 16.80 -16.97
CA SER A 102 8.98 17.22 -16.18
C SER A 102 10.27 16.88 -16.93
N PRO A 103 11.35 17.69 -16.80
CA PRO A 103 12.66 17.38 -17.40
C PRO A 103 13.24 16.03 -16.98
N ASP A 104 12.88 15.55 -15.79
CA ASP A 104 13.44 14.35 -15.18
C ASP A 104 12.75 13.05 -15.64
N ARG A 105 11.65 13.14 -16.40
CA ARG A 105 10.91 11.98 -16.92
C ARG A 105 10.69 12.09 -18.44
N LYS A 106 10.52 10.93 -19.10
CA LYS A 106 10.42 10.84 -20.58
C LYS A 106 9.18 10.11 -21.09
N ASP A 107 8.45 9.50 -20.19
CA ASP A 107 7.23 8.73 -20.41
C ASP A 107 6.00 9.63 -20.66
N ILE A 108 5.98 10.84 -20.07
CA ILE A 108 4.98 11.87 -20.37
C ILE A 108 5.63 13.00 -21.17
N THR A 109 5.05 13.31 -22.33
CA THR A 109 5.49 14.40 -23.22
C THR A 109 4.36 15.41 -23.42
N PRO A 110 4.65 16.64 -23.89
CA PRO A 110 3.60 17.62 -24.19
C PRO A 110 2.55 17.16 -25.22
N ASN A 111 2.86 16.13 -26.01
CA ASN A 111 1.96 15.56 -27.03
C ASN A 111 1.22 14.30 -26.53
N SER A 112 1.49 13.85 -25.31
CA SER A 112 0.81 12.69 -24.73
C SER A 112 -0.68 12.98 -24.58
N SER A 113 -1.52 12.03 -24.98
CA SER A 113 -2.97 12.10 -24.79
C SER A 113 -3.36 11.96 -23.32
N ASP A 114 -4.51 12.51 -22.93
CA ASP A 114 -5.03 12.36 -21.57
C ASP A 114 -5.11 10.88 -21.15
N SER A 115 -5.55 9.99 -22.05
CA SER A 115 -5.63 8.56 -21.77
C SER A 115 -4.27 7.89 -21.53
N GLU A 116 -3.22 8.34 -22.22
CA GLU A 116 -1.86 7.83 -21.97
C GLU A 116 -1.35 8.32 -20.61
N VAL A 117 -1.60 9.59 -20.30
CA VAL A 117 -1.25 10.17 -19.00
C VAL A 117 -1.98 9.46 -17.87
N GLU A 118 -3.29 9.27 -17.97
CA GLU A 118 -4.09 8.52 -16.98
C GLU A 118 -3.53 7.11 -16.75
N LYS A 119 -3.15 6.40 -17.82
CA LYS A 119 -2.55 5.06 -17.72
C LYS A 119 -1.23 5.09 -16.95
N ILE A 120 -0.36 6.06 -17.25
CA ILE A 120 0.93 6.21 -16.56
C ILE A 120 0.71 6.56 -15.09
N LEU A 121 -0.22 7.47 -14.77
CA LEU A 121 -0.55 7.81 -13.39
C LEU A 121 -1.08 6.59 -12.61
N GLN A 122 -1.85 5.72 -13.27
CA GLN A 122 -2.32 4.47 -12.67
C GLN A 122 -1.16 3.52 -12.37
N GLU A 123 -0.24 3.34 -13.33
CA GLU A 123 0.97 2.50 -13.16
C GLU A 123 1.86 3.02 -12.03
N GLU A 124 2.09 4.32 -11.93
CA GLU A 124 2.86 4.95 -10.84
C GLU A 124 2.18 4.80 -9.48
N THR A 125 0.85 4.91 -9.43
CA THR A 125 0.08 4.68 -8.21
C THR A 125 0.18 3.23 -7.75
N ASP A 126 0.06 2.28 -8.67
CA ASP A 126 0.23 0.85 -8.39
C ASP A 126 1.66 0.54 -7.91
N ALA A 127 2.68 1.13 -8.54
CA ALA A 127 4.07 1.01 -8.13
C ALA A 127 4.32 1.58 -6.72
N ALA A 128 3.72 2.72 -6.38
CA ALA A 128 3.80 3.31 -5.04
C ALA A 128 3.16 2.43 -3.96
N ILE A 129 2.03 1.79 -4.29
CA ILE A 129 1.37 0.81 -3.40
C ILE A 129 2.27 -0.41 -3.18
N ASP A 130 2.85 -0.97 -4.24
CA ASP A 130 3.70 -2.14 -4.16
C ASP A 130 5.01 -1.83 -3.39
N ALA A 131 5.59 -0.65 -3.60
CA ALA A 131 6.73 -0.17 -2.83
C ALA A 131 6.39 -0.05 -1.33
N SER A 132 5.24 0.56 -1.01
CA SER A 132 4.76 0.68 0.37
C SER A 132 4.53 -0.68 1.02
N PHE A 133 3.92 -1.62 0.29
CA PHE A 133 3.74 -3.00 0.72
C PHE A 133 5.07 -3.68 1.07
N ASN A 134 6.07 -3.58 0.20
CA ASN A 134 7.38 -4.19 0.40
C ASN A 134 8.14 -3.58 1.59
N ILE A 135 8.02 -2.27 1.80
CA ILE A 135 8.60 -1.59 2.97
C ILE A 135 7.95 -2.09 4.26
N LEU A 136 6.62 -2.17 4.29
CA LEU A 136 5.87 -2.65 5.46
C LEU A 136 6.26 -4.09 5.80
N ARG A 137 6.28 -4.97 4.80
CA ARG A 137 6.74 -6.35 4.95
C ARG A 137 8.13 -6.43 5.55
N SER A 138 9.09 -5.71 4.96
CA SER A 138 10.48 -5.71 5.42
C SER A 138 10.61 -5.22 6.86
N ARG A 139 9.86 -4.18 7.25
CA ARG A 139 9.85 -3.67 8.63
C ARG A 139 9.26 -4.68 9.62
N ILE A 140 8.14 -5.31 9.27
CA ILE A 140 7.50 -6.33 10.10
C ILE A 140 8.44 -7.53 10.32
N ASP A 141 9.14 -7.95 9.26
CA ASP A 141 10.17 -9.00 9.35
C ASP A 141 11.29 -8.61 10.34
N HIS A 142 11.70 -7.33 10.35
CA HIS A 142 12.70 -6.82 11.30
C HIS A 142 12.20 -6.78 12.76
N PHE A 143 10.89 -6.68 12.99
CA PHE A 143 10.30 -6.76 14.33
C PHE A 143 10.18 -8.20 14.85
N GLY A 144 10.56 -9.21 14.06
CA GLY A 144 10.59 -10.60 14.50
C GLY A 144 9.19 -11.20 14.72
N VAL A 145 8.16 -10.64 14.08
CA VAL A 145 6.80 -11.15 14.16
C VAL A 145 6.72 -12.49 13.44
N THR A 146 6.31 -13.53 14.17
CA THR A 146 6.09 -14.85 13.58
C THR A 146 4.78 -14.85 12.81
N GLN A 147 4.85 -14.96 11.48
CA GLN A 147 3.70 -15.12 10.57
C GLN A 147 2.76 -13.90 10.44
N PRO A 148 3.27 -12.75 9.94
CA PRO A 148 2.40 -11.64 9.57
C PRO A 148 1.53 -12.00 8.36
N ASN A 149 0.26 -11.60 8.38
CA ASN A 149 -0.61 -11.65 7.21
C ASN A 149 -0.70 -10.24 6.61
N ILE A 150 -0.15 -10.05 5.41
CA ILE A 150 -0.15 -8.76 4.71
C ILE A 150 -0.78 -8.99 3.35
N GLN A 151 -1.90 -8.33 3.08
CA GLN A 151 -2.66 -8.52 1.85
C GLN A 151 -3.01 -7.16 1.24
N ARG A 152 -2.77 -7.03 -0.06
CA ARG A 152 -3.35 -5.93 -0.84
C ARG A 152 -4.81 -6.26 -1.13
N LEU A 153 -5.71 -5.34 -0.79
CA LEU A 153 -7.13 -5.53 -1.05
C LEU A 153 -7.40 -5.27 -2.54
N PRO A 154 -7.97 -6.25 -3.29
CA PRO A 154 -8.22 -6.10 -4.73
C PRO A 154 -9.06 -4.87 -5.04
N ASN A 155 -8.74 -4.17 -6.13
CA ASN A 155 -9.44 -2.98 -6.60
C ASN A 155 -9.51 -1.84 -5.57
N SER A 156 -8.54 -1.77 -4.67
CA SER A 156 -8.45 -0.69 -3.70
C SER A 156 -7.00 -0.31 -3.44
N HIS A 157 -6.78 0.92 -2.99
CA HIS A 157 -5.46 1.43 -2.58
C HIS A 157 -5.14 1.05 -1.13
N ARG A 158 -5.67 -0.09 -0.67
CA ARG A 158 -5.63 -0.50 0.74
C ARG A 158 -4.80 -1.75 0.95
N ILE A 159 -4.07 -1.76 2.06
CA ILE A 159 -3.25 -2.87 2.53
C ILE A 159 -3.77 -3.29 3.90
N LEU A 160 -4.21 -4.54 4.01
CA LEU A 160 -4.57 -5.18 5.26
C LEU A 160 -3.31 -5.78 5.89
N VAL A 161 -3.08 -5.48 7.17
CA VAL A 161 -1.97 -5.98 7.95
C VAL A 161 -2.50 -6.60 9.24
N GLU A 162 -2.21 -7.88 9.46
CA GLU A 162 -2.56 -8.60 10.68
C GLU A 162 -1.31 -9.23 11.29
N LEU A 163 -1.04 -8.90 12.55
CA LEU A 163 0.13 -9.33 13.29
C LEU A 163 -0.32 -10.09 14.55
N PRO A 164 -0.16 -11.42 14.62
CA PRO A 164 -0.43 -12.18 15.83
C PRO A 164 0.73 -12.04 16.84
N GLY A 165 0.41 -11.94 18.13
CA GLY A 165 1.39 -12.05 19.21
C GLY A 165 2.35 -10.86 19.39
N VAL A 166 2.07 -9.70 18.77
CA VAL A 166 2.77 -8.43 19.08
C VAL A 166 2.32 -7.93 20.45
N LYS A 167 3.29 -7.67 21.36
CA LYS A 167 3.11 -7.06 22.69
C LYS A 167 3.90 -5.77 22.78
#